data_AF-W1XW19-F1
#
_entry.id   AF-W1XW19-F1
#
_cell.length_a   1.000
_cell.length_b   1.000
_cell.length_c   1.000
_cell.angle_alpha   90.00
_cell.angle_beta   90.00
_cell.angle_gamma   90.00
#
_symmetry.space_group_name_H-M   'P 1'
#
loop_
_entity.id
_entity.type
_entity.pdbx_description
1 polymer ?
#
loop_
_entity_poly.entity_id
_entity_poly.type
_entity_poly.pdbx_seq_one_letter_code
_entity_poly.pdbx_strand_id
1 'polypeptide(L)'
;GIKRIKSAVEGAHVINMGATAVGTGLNAEPNYIHDVAYELSEVVGEPFYTAENLIDATNNTDVFADISSGLKVTALVLIKMANDFRLMASGPRCGI
;
A
#
# COMPACT_ATOMS: atom_id res chain seq x y z
N GLY A 1 -1.17 -8.62 11.58
CA GLY A 1 -1.86 -7.72 10.64
C GLY A 1 -1.10 -6.41 10.46
N ILE A 2 -1.10 -5.55 11.49
CA ILE A 2 -0.59 -4.17 11.44
C ILE A 2 0.81 -4.05 10.81
N LYS A 3 1.81 -4.79 11.28
CA LYS A 3 3.18 -4.71 10.73
C LYS A 3 3.24 -5.01 9.21
N ARG A 4 2.44 -5.98 8.74
CA ARG A 4 2.39 -6.38 7.33
C ARG A 4 1.76 -5.27 6.48
N ILE A 5 0.67 -4.67 6.96
CA ILE A 5 0.02 -3.56 6.27
C ILE A 5 0.95 -2.36 6.22
N LYS A 6 1.60 -1.98 7.33
CA LYS A 6 2.55 -0.86 7.36
C LYS A 6 3.68 -1.03 6.34
N SER A 7 4.31 -2.21 6.31
CA SER A 7 5.38 -2.50 5.36
C SER A 7 4.90 -2.50 3.90
N ALA A 8 3.66 -2.93 3.62
CA ALA A 8 3.10 -2.85 2.28
C ALA A 8 2.78 -1.40 1.86
N VAL A 9 2.32 -0.57 2.80
CA VAL A 9 2.04 0.87 2.56
C VAL A 9 3.32 1.66 2.30
N GLU A 10 4.44 1.31 2.93
CA GLU A 10 5.74 1.92 2.61
C GLU A 10 6.10 1.80 1.12
N GLY A 11 5.71 0.69 0.47
CA GLY A 11 5.88 0.55 -0.99
C GLY A 11 5.07 1.55 -1.81
N ALA A 12 3.91 2.00 -1.31
CA ALA A 12 3.06 2.97 -2.02
C ALA A 12 3.61 4.40 -1.98
N HIS A 13 4.64 4.64 -1.17
CA HIS A 13 5.35 5.91 -1.13
C HIS A 13 6.42 6.02 -2.23
N VAL A 14 6.70 4.92 -2.93
CA VAL A 14 7.55 4.90 -4.12
C VAL A 14 6.67 5.22 -5.33
N ILE A 15 6.90 6.39 -5.95
CA ILE A 15 6.04 6.93 -7.00
C ILE A 15 6.74 6.98 -8.36
N ASN A 16 5.96 6.94 -9.43
CA ASN A 16 6.44 7.06 -10.81
C ASN A 16 6.27 8.48 -11.37
N MET A 17 6.15 9.51 -10.53
CA MET A 17 6.02 10.89 -11.02
C MET A 17 7.25 11.27 -11.83
N GLY A 18 7.04 11.84 -13.02
CA GLY A 18 8.12 12.07 -14.00
C GLY A 18 8.32 10.96 -15.01
N ALA A 19 7.71 9.79 -14.84
CA ALA A 19 7.72 8.68 -15.80
C ALA A 19 7.03 9.01 -17.15
N THR A 20 6.07 9.93 -17.13
CA THR A 20 5.19 10.28 -18.26
C THR A 20 4.37 9.09 -18.76
N ALA A 21 4.16 8.95 -20.08
CA ALA A 21 3.18 8.03 -20.65
C ALA A 21 3.50 6.54 -20.43
N VAL A 22 4.79 6.17 -20.46
CA VAL A 22 5.20 4.75 -20.50
C VAL A 22 6.41 4.43 -19.62
N GLY A 23 6.87 5.36 -18.78
CA GLY A 23 8.03 5.15 -17.92
C GLY A 23 9.34 5.78 -18.36
N THR A 24 9.42 6.31 -19.58
CA THR A 24 10.67 6.82 -20.17
C THR A 24 11.05 8.22 -19.71
N GLY A 25 10.11 8.95 -19.11
CA GLY A 25 10.29 10.36 -18.81
C GLY A 25 10.29 11.28 -20.04
N LEU A 26 9.82 10.81 -21.20
CA LEU A 26 9.81 11.61 -22.42
C LEU A 26 8.94 12.88 -22.23
N ASN A 27 9.55 14.04 -22.48
CA ASN A 27 8.98 15.38 -22.26
C ASN A 27 8.84 15.81 -20.80
N ALA A 28 9.35 15.04 -19.83
CA ALA A 28 9.52 15.54 -18.48
C ALA A 28 10.86 16.28 -18.37
N GLU A 29 10.87 17.42 -17.68
CA GLU A 29 12.12 18.11 -17.38
C GLU A 29 12.95 17.28 -16.37
N PRO A 30 14.26 17.07 -16.57
CA PRO A 30 15.04 16.21 -15.68
C PRO A 30 14.95 16.59 -14.20
N ASN A 31 14.97 17.89 -13.90
CA ASN A 31 14.84 18.37 -12.51
C ASN A 31 13.46 18.01 -11.92
N TYR A 32 12.39 18.01 -12.71
CA TYR A 32 11.07 17.60 -12.23
C TYR A 32 11.06 16.15 -11.74
N ILE A 33 11.73 15.24 -12.45
CA ILE A 33 11.79 13.81 -12.06
C ILE A 33 12.49 13.63 -10.70
N HIS A 34 13.48 14.48 -10.41
CA HIS A 34 14.23 14.45 -9.16
C HIS A 34 13.50 15.14 -8.00
N ASP A 35 12.87 16.30 -8.27
CA ASP A 35 12.38 17.18 -7.22
C ASP A 35 10.93 16.86 -6.80
N VAL A 36 10.11 16.28 -7.69
CA VAL A 36 8.67 16.10 -7.45
C VAL A 36 8.35 15.26 -6.21
N ALA A 37 9.14 14.23 -5.91
CA ALA A 37 8.93 13.41 -4.73
C ALA A 37 9.23 14.17 -3.43
N TYR A 38 10.24 15.04 -3.45
CA TYR A 38 10.56 15.91 -2.31
C TYR A 38 9.43 16.92 -2.07
N GLU A 39 9.00 17.64 -3.12
CA GLU A 39 7.91 18.61 -3.03
C GLU A 39 6.59 17.95 -2.58
N LEU A 40 6.29 16.76 -3.10
CA LEU A 40 5.11 16.00 -2.65
C LEU A 40 5.22 15.61 -1.18
N SER A 41 6.41 15.24 -0.72
CA SER A 41 6.65 14.89 0.68
C SER A 41 6.38 16.06 1.62
N GLU A 42 6.84 17.26 1.24
CA GLU A 42 6.61 18.49 2.00
C GLU A 42 5.12 18.86 2.07
N VAL A 43 4.40 18.74 0.95
CA VAL A 43 2.96 19.09 0.89
C VAL A 43 2.09 18.10 1.67
N VAL A 44 2.39 16.80 1.57
CA VAL A 44 1.57 15.74 2.19
C VAL A 44 1.97 15.51 3.65
N GLY A 45 3.22 15.78 4.02
CA GLY A 45 3.77 15.47 5.34
C GLY A 45 4.10 13.98 5.52
N GLU A 46 4.27 13.25 4.41
CA GLU A 46 4.66 11.84 4.39
C GLU A 46 5.85 11.64 3.43
N PRO A 47 6.76 10.70 3.68
CA PRO A 47 7.98 10.56 2.87
C PRO A 47 7.68 9.84 1.56
N PHE A 48 7.81 10.52 0.42
CA PHE A 48 7.71 9.95 -0.92
C PHE A 48 9.08 9.87 -1.61
N TYR A 49 9.23 8.91 -2.51
CA TYR A 49 10.48 8.64 -3.23
C TYR A 49 10.21 8.37 -4.71
N THR A 50 11.05 8.88 -5.60
CA THR A 50 11.01 8.52 -7.02
C THR A 50 11.48 7.07 -7.20
N ALA A 51 10.73 6.25 -7.94
CA ALA A 51 11.09 4.87 -8.22
C ALA A 51 12.42 4.76 -8.99
N GLU A 52 13.27 3.79 -8.62
CA GLU A 52 14.53 3.51 -9.33
C GLU A 52 14.29 3.08 -10.79
N ASN A 53 13.17 2.39 -11.04
CA ASN A 53 12.74 1.98 -12.37
C ASN A 53 11.35 2.54 -12.68
N LEU A 54 11.33 3.68 -13.37
CA LEU A 54 10.10 4.36 -13.77
C LEU A 54 9.26 3.56 -14.79
N ILE A 55 9.88 2.69 -15.59
CA ILE A 55 9.15 1.82 -16.52
C ILE A 55 8.39 0.76 -15.74
N ASP A 56 9.04 0.10 -14.81
CA ASP A 56 8.41 -0.90 -13.95
C ASP A 56 7.26 -0.29 -13.14
N ALA A 57 7.54 0.81 -12.43
CA ALA A 57 6.55 1.52 -11.60
C ALA A 57 5.35 2.09 -12.39
N THR A 58 5.48 2.27 -13.71
CA THR A 58 4.37 2.72 -14.57
C THR A 58 3.51 1.57 -15.06
N ASN A 59 4.11 0.39 -15.27
CA ASN A 59 3.41 -0.74 -15.89
C ASN A 59 2.88 -1.76 -14.88
N ASN A 60 3.40 -1.75 -13.65
CA ASN A 60 3.04 -2.70 -12.61
C ASN A 60 2.23 -2.05 -11.48
N THR A 61 1.36 -2.86 -10.87
CA THR A 61 0.43 -2.47 -9.79
C THR A 61 0.55 -3.41 -8.59
N ASP A 62 1.70 -4.06 -8.48
CA ASP A 62 2.08 -5.04 -7.46
C ASP A 62 1.95 -4.49 -6.04
N VAL A 63 2.30 -3.22 -5.81
CA VAL A 63 2.12 -2.56 -4.50
C VAL A 63 0.69 -2.65 -3.96
N PHE A 64 -0.32 -2.51 -4.83
CA PHE A 64 -1.71 -2.62 -4.43
C PHE A 64 -2.11 -4.06 -4.10
N ALA A 65 -1.51 -5.03 -4.80
CA ALA A 65 -1.69 -6.45 -4.49
C ALA A 65 -1.08 -6.80 -3.12
N ASP A 66 0.09 -6.23 -2.78
CA ASP A 66 0.74 -6.41 -1.49
C ASP A 66 -0.10 -5.82 -0.34
N ILE A 67 -0.62 -4.60 -0.52
CA ILE A 67 -1.52 -3.97 0.45
C ILE A 67 -2.78 -4.83 0.64
N SER A 68 -3.40 -5.26 -0.47
CA SER A 68 -4.60 -6.12 -0.46
C SER A 68 -4.35 -7.44 0.28
N SER A 69 -3.19 -8.07 0.04
CA SER A 69 -2.75 -9.28 0.73
C SER A 69 -2.58 -9.04 2.24
N GLY A 70 -1.94 -7.92 2.62
CA GLY A 70 -1.80 -7.51 4.01
C GLY A 70 -3.13 -7.35 4.74
N LEU A 71 -4.11 -6.72 4.08
CA LEU A 71 -5.47 -6.58 4.57
C LEU A 71 -6.18 -7.94 4.69
N LYS A 72 -6.09 -8.80 3.66
CA LYS A 72 -6.70 -10.13 3.65
C LYS A 72 -6.23 -10.98 4.83
N VAL A 73 -4.92 -11.03 5.08
CA VAL A 73 -4.35 -11.78 6.22
C VAL A 73 -4.88 -11.24 7.55
N THR A 74 -5.00 -9.91 7.66
CA THR A 74 -5.56 -9.28 8.87
C THR A 74 -7.04 -9.63 9.05
N ALA A 75 -7.82 -9.60 7.97
CA ALA A 75 -9.24 -9.96 7.99
C ALA A 75 -9.48 -11.41 8.44
N LEU A 76 -8.65 -12.37 8.00
CA LEU A 76 -8.77 -13.77 8.42
C LEU A 76 -8.63 -13.94 9.94
N VAL A 77 -7.67 -13.22 10.55
CA VAL A 77 -7.48 -13.25 12.01
C VAL A 77 -8.70 -12.64 12.73
N LEU A 78 -9.18 -11.49 12.24
CA LEU A 78 -10.35 -10.82 12.82
C LEU A 78 -11.61 -11.70 12.73
N ILE A 79 -11.85 -12.34 11.58
CA ILE A 79 -12.97 -13.26 11.38
C ILE A 79 -12.88 -14.45 12.34
N LYS A 80 -11.68 -14.99 12.57
CA LYS A 80 -11.49 -16.08 13.53
C LYS A 80 -11.85 -15.61 14.94
N MET A 81 -11.32 -14.48 15.40
CA MET A 81 -11.61 -13.93 16.73
C MET A 81 -13.10 -13.63 16.92
N ALA A 82 -13.74 -13.01 15.93
CA ALA A 82 -15.17 -12.72 15.96
C ALA A 82 -16.01 -14.01 16.04
N ASN A 83 -15.61 -15.06 15.32
CA ASN A 83 -16.28 -16.36 15.41
C ASN A 83 -16.09 -17.02 16.77
N ASP A 84 -14.92 -16.96 17.38
CA ASP A 84 -14.70 -17.46 18.74
C ASP A 84 -15.61 -16.75 19.73
N PHE A 85 -15.67 -15.41 19.69
CA PHE A 85 -16.54 -14.64 20.57
C PHE A 85 -18.02 -15.00 20.36
N ARG A 86 -18.47 -15.09 19.11
CA ARG A 86 -19.84 -15.51 18.77
C ARG A 86 -20.14 -16.90 19.32
N LEU A 87 -19.19 -17.82 19.27
CA LEU A 87 -19.35 -19.19 19.76
C LEU A 87 -19.39 -19.24 21.29
N MET A 88 -18.42 -18.60 21.97
CA MET A 88 -18.35 -18.56 23.44
C MET A 88 -19.52 -17.80 24.09
N ALA A 89 -20.11 -16.85 23.37
CA ALA A 89 -21.30 -16.13 23.82
C ALA A 89 -22.61 -16.84 23.43
N SER A 90 -22.56 -18.01 22.78
CA SER A 90 -23.76 -18.73 22.39
C SER A 90 -24.46 -19.30 23.63
N GLY A 91 -25.78 -19.13 23.72
CA GLY A 91 -26.53 -19.40 24.95
C GLY A 91 -27.85 -18.62 25.01
N PRO A 92 -28.53 -18.57 26.17
CA PRO A 92 -28.14 -19.12 27.47
C PRO A 92 -28.62 -20.57 27.72
N ARG A 93 -29.45 -21.16 26.85
CA ARG A 93 -30.10 -22.46 27.13
C ARG A 93 -29.49 -23.65 26.41
N CYS A 94 -29.02 -23.45 25.18
CA CYS A 94 -28.53 -24.51 24.29
C CYS A 94 -27.34 -24.04 23.44
N GLY A 95 -26.52 -23.15 24.01
CA GLY A 95 -25.26 -22.76 23.39
C GLY A 95 -24.26 -23.91 23.39
N ILE A 96 -23.10 -23.66 22.76
CA ILE A 96 -21.91 -24.48 22.92
C ILE A 96 -21.27 -24.22 24.28
#